data_AF-A0A8J7WGD7-F1
#
_entry.id   AF-A0A8J7WGD7-F1
#
_cell.length_a   1.000
_cell.length_b   1.000
_cell.length_c   1.000
_cell.angle_alpha   90.00
_cell.angle_beta   90.00
_cell.angle_gamma   90.00
#
_symmetry.space_group_name_H-M   'P 1'
#
loop_
_entity.id
_entity.type
_entity.pdbx_description
1 polymer ?
#
loop_
_entity_poly.entity_id
_entity_poly.type
_entity_poly.pdbx_seq_one_letter_code
_entity_poly.pdbx_strand_id
1 'polypeptide(L)'
;MITVEDIVGMTDLTEAEVAALAEHEHLPDLDAAALGDYLMHIHHGPQKVQQMICEDIRAALHADNVEHARELYAVLHHFLADHPEAVRGSE
;
A
#
# COMPACT_ATOMS: atom_id res chain seq x y z
N MET A 1 -1.29 -19.21 -17.90
CA MET A 1 -0.19 -18.69 -17.07
C MET A 1 -0.81 -17.60 -16.24
N ILE A 2 -0.69 -17.66 -14.91
CA ILE A 2 -1.21 -16.61 -14.02
C ILE A 2 -0.31 -15.39 -14.15
N THR A 3 -0.90 -14.23 -14.38
CA THR A 3 -0.23 -12.93 -14.52
C THR A 3 -0.24 -12.18 -13.19
N VAL A 4 0.50 -11.07 -13.08
CA VAL A 4 0.46 -10.21 -11.88
C VAL A 4 -0.95 -9.64 -11.68
N GLU A 5 -1.63 -9.23 -12.76
CA GLU A 5 -3.03 -8.78 -12.75
C GLU A 5 -3.97 -9.84 -12.16
N ASP A 6 -3.76 -11.13 -12.48
CA ASP A 6 -4.54 -12.23 -11.93
C ASP A 6 -4.30 -12.44 -10.41
N ILE A 7 -3.13 -12.09 -9.89
CA ILE A 7 -2.78 -12.22 -8.47
C ILE A 7 -3.29 -11.02 -7.68
N VAL A 8 -3.13 -9.80 -8.20
CA VAL A 8 -3.67 -8.58 -7.60
C VAL A 8 -5.20 -8.64 -7.53
N GLY A 9 -5.87 -9.19 -8.55
CA GLY A 9 -7.33 -9.42 -8.48
C GLY A 9 -7.80 -10.41 -7.42
N MET A 10 -6.88 -11.12 -6.74
CA MET A 10 -7.17 -12.01 -5.61
C MET A 10 -6.79 -11.41 -4.26
N THR A 11 -6.09 -10.28 -4.23
CA THR A 11 -5.75 -9.56 -3.00
C THR A 11 -6.83 -8.51 -2.70
N ASP A 12 -6.94 -8.11 -1.44
CA ASP A 12 -7.79 -6.96 -1.05
C ASP A 12 -7.13 -5.60 -1.40
N LEU A 13 -6.18 -5.59 -2.33
CA LEU A 13 -5.39 -4.42 -2.73
C LEU A 13 -5.44 -4.20 -4.24
N THR A 14 -5.37 -2.95 -4.65
CA THR A 14 -5.20 -2.55 -6.05
C THR A 14 -3.74 -2.59 -6.50
N GLU A 15 -3.50 -2.57 -7.81
CA GLU A 15 -2.14 -2.53 -8.37
C GLU A 15 -1.32 -1.34 -7.87
N ALA A 16 -1.97 -0.19 -7.68
CA ALA A 16 -1.31 1.01 -7.19
C ALA A 16 -0.91 0.89 -5.70
N GLU A 17 -1.72 0.19 -4.91
CA GLU A 17 -1.39 -0.10 -3.50
C GLU A 17 -0.26 -1.12 -3.40
N VAL A 18 -0.28 -2.16 -4.25
CA VAL A 18 0.83 -3.12 -4.36
C VAL A 18 2.12 -2.42 -4.81
N ALA A 19 2.05 -1.51 -5.78
CA ALA A 19 3.21 -0.73 -6.23
C ALA A 19 3.77 0.15 -5.10
N ALA A 20 2.92 0.76 -4.27
CA ALA A 20 3.37 1.52 -3.11
C ALA A 20 4.11 0.63 -2.09
N LEU A 21 3.63 -0.59 -1.84
CA LEU A 21 4.31 -1.57 -1.00
C LEU A 21 5.65 -2.03 -1.60
N ALA A 22 5.67 -2.26 -2.91
CA ALA A 22 6.86 -2.67 -3.65
C ALA A 22 7.96 -1.61 -3.56
N GLU A 23 7.58 -0.34 -3.70
CA GLU A 23 8.48 0.80 -3.53
C GLU A 23 9.03 0.88 -2.10
N HIS A 24 8.15 0.82 -1.09
CA HIS A 24 8.51 0.96 0.32
C HIS A 24 9.50 -0.10 0.81
N GLU A 25 9.19 -1.37 0.53
CA GLU A 25 9.98 -2.52 1.00
C GLU A 25 11.09 -2.91 0.02
N HIS A 26 11.19 -2.21 -1.12
CA HIS A 26 12.11 -2.52 -2.22
C HIS A 26 11.97 -3.97 -2.73
N LEU A 27 10.72 -4.40 -2.90
CA LEU A 27 10.38 -5.76 -3.34
C LEU A 27 9.90 -5.75 -4.80
N PRO A 28 10.09 -6.86 -5.55
CA PRO A 28 9.37 -7.06 -6.80
C PRO A 28 7.84 -7.06 -6.59
N ASP A 29 7.08 -6.61 -7.59
CA ASP A 29 5.61 -6.51 -7.51
C ASP A 29 4.91 -7.79 -7.05
N LEU A 30 5.41 -8.95 -7.46
CA LEU A 30 4.86 -10.25 -7.04
C LEU A 30 5.03 -10.50 -5.54
N ASP A 31 6.20 -10.16 -4.99
CA ASP A 31 6.49 -10.32 -3.57
C ASP A 31 5.75 -9.28 -2.74
N ALA A 32 5.59 -8.06 -3.27
CA ALA A 32 4.79 -6.99 -2.67
C ALA A 32 3.30 -7.35 -2.64
N ALA A 33 2.76 -7.97 -3.69
CA ALA A 33 1.38 -8.46 -3.73
C ALA A 33 1.15 -9.52 -2.65
N ALA A 34 2.08 -10.47 -2.51
CA ALA A 34 2.01 -11.51 -1.47
C ALA A 34 2.13 -10.92 -0.06
N LEU A 35 3.01 -9.93 0.14
CA LEU A 35 3.11 -9.20 1.41
C LEU A 35 1.81 -8.46 1.72
N GLY A 36 1.25 -7.76 0.75
CA GLY A 36 -0.01 -7.04 0.87
C GLY A 36 -1.15 -7.96 1.28
N ASP A 37 -1.34 -9.06 0.54
CA ASP A 37 -2.34 -10.08 0.88
C ASP A 37 -2.16 -10.61 2.31
N TYR A 38 -0.92 -10.93 2.69
CA TYR A 38 -0.62 -11.37 4.05
C TYR A 38 -0.98 -10.32 5.10
N LEU A 39 -0.65 -9.04 4.86
CA LEU A 39 -0.98 -7.95 5.78
C LEU A 39 -2.50 -7.80 5.92
N MET A 40 -3.26 -7.87 4.84
CA MET A 40 -4.72 -7.74 4.91
C MET A 40 -5.39 -8.83 5.75
N HIS A 41 -4.75 -9.98 5.93
CA HIS A 41 -5.27 -11.12 6.70
C HIS A 41 -4.76 -11.22 8.15
N ILE A 42 -3.91 -10.29 8.61
CA ILE A 42 -3.42 -10.28 10.00
C ILE A 42 -3.97 -9.12 10.81
N HIS A 43 -3.97 -9.29 12.14
CA HIS A 43 -4.36 -8.22 13.06
C HIS A 43 -3.42 -7.02 12.91
N HIS A 44 -4.01 -5.83 12.81
CA HIS A 44 -3.33 -4.55 12.54
C HIS A 44 -2.59 -4.44 11.19
N GLY A 45 -2.78 -5.37 10.26
CA GLY A 45 -2.07 -5.31 8.99
C GLY A 45 -2.50 -4.17 8.06
N PRO A 46 -3.81 -3.82 7.92
CA PRO A 46 -4.23 -2.65 7.17
C PRO A 46 -3.62 -1.33 7.71
N GLN A 47 -3.45 -1.22 9.04
CA GLN A 47 -2.79 -0.09 9.68
C GLN A 47 -1.30 -0.03 9.30
N LYS A 48 -0.65 -1.20 9.13
CA LYS A 48 0.74 -1.26 8.68
C LYS A 48 0.89 -0.81 7.22
N VAL A 49 -0.02 -1.23 6.34
CA VAL A 49 -0.08 -0.74 4.94
C VAL A 49 -0.26 0.77 4.90
N GLN A 50 -1.21 1.29 5.68
CA GLN A 50 -1.44 2.73 5.81
C GLN A 50 -0.19 3.48 6.30
N GLN A 51 0.52 2.91 7.27
CA GLN A 51 1.75 3.49 7.80
C GLN A 51 2.85 3.56 6.73
N MET A 52 3.07 2.48 5.97
CA MET A 52 4.06 2.43 4.89
C MET A 52 3.83 3.55 3.88
N ILE A 53 2.60 3.68 3.36
CA ILE A 53 2.26 4.71 2.39
C ILE A 53 2.45 6.12 2.99
N CYS A 54 2.11 6.33 4.27
CA CYS A 54 2.33 7.61 4.95
C CYS A 54 3.83 7.96 5.12
N GLU A 55 4.67 6.95 5.35
CA GLU A 55 6.11 7.12 5.46
C GLU A 55 6.72 7.52 4.11
N ASP A 56 6.27 6.92 3.00
CA ASP A 56 6.73 7.26 1.65
C ASP A 56 6.28 8.66 1.22
N ILE A 57 5.03 9.04 1.54
CA ILE A 57 4.57 10.42 1.33
C ILE A 57 5.50 11.40 2.05
N ARG A 58 5.88 11.10 3.30
CA ARG A 58 6.79 11.95 4.06
C ARG A 58 8.19 11.99 3.44
N ALA A 59 8.71 10.86 2.97
CA ALA A 59 9.99 10.79 2.29
C ALA A 59 10.00 11.59 0.97
N ALA A 60 8.96 11.43 0.15
CA ALA A 60 8.77 12.17 -1.10
C ALA A 60 8.69 13.69 -0.86
N LEU A 61 7.92 14.13 0.14
CA LEU A 61 7.86 15.54 0.54
C LEU A 61 9.21 16.06 1.05
N HIS A 62 9.98 15.25 1.78
CA HIS A 62 11.31 15.65 2.25
C HIS A 62 12.33 15.79 1.11
N ALA A 63 12.12 15.06 0.01
CA ALA A 63 12.93 15.12 -1.21
C ALA A 63 12.44 16.18 -2.21
N ASP A 64 11.48 17.04 -1.83
CA ASP A 64 10.80 18.01 -2.72
C ASP A 64 10.11 17.36 -3.94
N ASN A 65 9.84 16.05 -3.88
CA ASN A 65 9.13 15.33 -4.94
C ASN A 65 7.61 15.36 -4.70
N VAL A 66 7.04 16.55 -4.94
CA VAL A 66 5.60 16.82 -4.70
C VAL A 66 4.69 16.02 -5.64
N GLU A 67 5.16 15.71 -6.86
CA GLU A 67 4.40 14.90 -7.82
C GLU A 67 4.20 13.48 -7.29
N HIS A 68 5.27 12.83 -6.86
CA HIS A 68 5.20 11.49 -6.27
C HIS A 68 4.39 11.46 -4.97
N ALA A 69 4.57 12.45 -4.10
CA ALA A 69 3.80 12.56 -2.87
C ALA A 69 2.28 12.66 -3.15
N ARG A 70 1.88 13.31 -4.25
CA ARG A 70 0.48 13.39 -4.67
C ARG A 70 -0.04 12.06 -5.20
N GLU A 71 0.76 11.31 -5.94
CA GLU A 71 0.40 9.96 -6.41
C GLU A 71 0.15 9.04 -5.22
N LEU A 72 1.10 8.97 -4.28
CA LEU A 72 0.96 8.20 -3.05
C LEU A 72 -0.22 8.65 -2.18
N TYR A 73 -0.54 9.95 -2.15
CA TYR A 73 -1.73 10.44 -1.44
C TYR A 73 -3.04 9.94 -2.07
N ALA A 74 -3.11 9.86 -3.40
CA ALA A 74 -4.27 9.29 -4.08
C ALA A 74 -4.42 7.79 -3.77
N VAL A 75 -3.30 7.05 -3.74
CA VAL A 75 -3.27 5.64 -3.30
C VAL A 75 -3.78 5.51 -1.87
N LEU A 76 -3.23 6.29 -0.94
CA LEU A 76 -3.65 6.30 0.46
C LEU A 76 -5.15 6.61 0.62
N HIS A 77 -5.65 7.60 -0.12
CA HIS A 77 -7.05 7.98 -0.05
C HIS A 77 -7.97 6.85 -0.52
N HIS A 78 -7.59 6.15 -1.60
CA HIS A 78 -8.33 4.98 -2.06
C HIS A 78 -8.29 3.85 -1.03
N PHE A 79 -7.11 3.53 -0.52
CA PHE A 79 -6.91 2.48 0.48
C PHE A 79 -7.76 2.71 1.73
N LEU A 80 -7.82 3.95 2.24
CA LEU A 80 -8.63 4.28 3.42
C LEU A 80 -10.14 4.27 3.16
N ALA A 81 -10.57 4.48 1.91
CA ALA A 81 -11.97 4.38 1.55
C ALA A 81 -12.44 2.92 1.54
N ASP A 82 -11.58 2.01 1.10
CA ASP A 82 -11.85 0.57 1.03
C ASP A 82 -11.61 -0.11 2.39
N HIS A 83 -10.64 0.38 3.17
CA HIS A 83 -10.20 -0.17 4.46
C HIS A 83 -10.26 0.86 5.60
N PRO A 84 -11.46 1.31 6.01
CA PRO A 84 -11.62 2.35 7.05
C PRO A 84 -11.07 1.94 8.43
N GLU A 85 -10.92 0.64 8.70
CA GLU A 85 -10.25 0.10 9.89
C GLU A 85 -8.79 0.54 9.99
N ALA A 86 -8.11 0.81 8.88
CA ALA A 86 -6.73 1.26 8.86
C ALA A 86 -6.53 2.63 9.53
N VAL A 87 -7.58 3.46 9.64
CA VAL A 87 -7.53 4.75 10.34
C VAL A 87 -7.67 4.59 11.85
N ARG A 88 -8.31 3.52 12.32
CA ARG A 88 -8.54 3.29 13.75
C ARG A 88 -7.25 2.77 14.38
N GLY A 89 -6.39 3.71 14.76
CA GLY A 89 -5.20 3.44 15.53
C GLY A 89 -5.56 2.75 16.86
N SER A 90 -4.86 1.67 17.13
CA SER A 90 -4.27 1.36 18.44
C SER A 90 -5.12 1.74 19.66
N GLU A 91 -6.03 0.84 20.09
CA GLU A 91 -6.35 0.73 21.52
C GLU A 91 -5.33 -0.19 22.20
#